data_AF-A0A7W3QNN2-F1
#
_entry.id   AF-A0A7W3QNN2-F1
#
_cell.length_a   1.000
_cell.length_b   1.000
_cell.length_c   1.000
_cell.angle_alpha   90.00
_cell.angle_beta   90.00
_cell.angle_gamma   90.00
#
_symmetry.space_group_name_H-M   'P 1'
#
loop_
_entity.id
_entity.type
_entity.pdbx_description
1 polymer ?
#
loop_
_entity_poly.entity_id
_entity_poly.type
_entity_poly.pdbx_seq_one_letter_code
_entity_poly.pdbx_strand_id
1 'polypeptide(L)'
;MVDFELDGRQVCLSPRRPGADWYRVLVDGVPVPMEVTRTRTHTGNLGTTTREIQAARPAEWIRIEGEPCEPSIRRPRTASIHFSLPTAHVYNTAVWHSQSVRLTFAEDFSHVTVIWNDSVDDAT
;
A
#
# COMPACT_ATOMS: atom_id res chain seq x y z
N MET A 1 -9.96 -1.48 -8.32
CA MET A 1 -9.18 -2.69 -8.67
C MET A 1 -7.94 -2.19 -9.39
N VAL A 2 -6.76 -2.73 -9.07
CA VAL A 2 -5.50 -2.33 -9.72
C VAL A 2 -4.92 -3.54 -10.40
N ASP A 3 -4.79 -3.47 -11.72
CA ASP A 3 -4.30 -4.56 -12.55
C ASP A 3 -3.10 -4.08 -13.36
N PHE A 4 -2.05 -4.90 -13.41
CA PHE A 4 -0.83 -4.59 -14.15
C PHE A 4 -0.05 -5.86 -14.47
N GLU A 5 0.85 -5.78 -15.43
CA GLU A 5 1.74 -6.87 -15.80
C GLU A 5 3.11 -6.70 -15.12
N LEU A 6 3.65 -7.78 -14.56
CA LEU A 6 5.02 -7.85 -14.07
C LEU A 6 5.68 -9.10 -14.63
N ASP A 7 6.73 -8.93 -15.44
CA ASP A 7 7.55 -10.05 -15.94
C ASP A 7 6.69 -11.11 -16.69
N GLY A 8 5.73 -10.67 -17.49
CA GLY A 8 4.80 -11.53 -18.22
C GLY A 8 3.68 -12.16 -17.38
N ARG A 9 3.57 -11.81 -16.09
CA ARG A 9 2.52 -12.28 -15.18
C ARG A 9 1.49 -11.18 -14.93
N GLN A 10 0.22 -11.55 -14.93
CA GLN A 10 -0.85 -10.62 -14.56
C GLN A 10 -0.92 -10.51 -13.05
N VAL A 11 -0.78 -9.30 -12.51
CA VAL A 11 -0.91 -9.02 -11.08
C VAL A 11 -2.13 -8.15 -10.83
N CYS A 12 -2.92 -8.52 -9.83
CA CYS A 12 -4.16 -7.84 -9.47
C CYS A 12 -4.23 -7.58 -7.95
N LEU A 13 -4.58 -6.36 -7.56
CA LEU A 13 -5.11 -6.07 -6.23
C LEU A 13 -6.63 -6.20 -6.25
N SER A 14 -7.11 -7.34 -5.77
CA SER A 14 -8.52 -7.70 -5.77
C SER A 14 -9.17 -7.28 -4.45
N PRO A 15 -10.20 -6.40 -4.48
CA PRO A 15 -10.91 -5.99 -3.26
C PRO A 15 -11.80 -7.13 -2.74
N ARG A 16 -11.97 -7.21 -1.42
CA ARG A 16 -12.79 -8.25 -0.75
C ARG A 16 -14.26 -8.23 -1.19
N ARG A 17 -14.77 -7.03 -1.48
CA ARG A 17 -16.07 -6.74 -2.07
C ARG A 17 -15.98 -5.39 -2.80
N PRO A 18 -16.89 -5.06 -3.72
CA PRO A 18 -16.93 -3.74 -4.34
C PRO A 18 -16.98 -2.63 -3.28
N GLY A 19 -16.13 -1.60 -3.42
CA GLY A 19 -16.00 -0.49 -2.47
C GLY A 19 -15.37 -0.85 -1.11
N ALA A 20 -14.66 -1.99 -1.01
CA ALA A 20 -13.93 -2.33 0.22
C ALA A 20 -12.49 -1.82 0.22
N ASP A 21 -12.06 -1.42 1.42
CA ASP A 21 -10.67 -1.08 1.72
C ASP A 21 -9.76 -2.30 1.85
N TRP A 22 -10.27 -3.53 1.80
CA TRP A 22 -9.46 -4.74 2.02
C TRP A 22 -9.12 -5.40 0.69
N TYR A 23 -7.84 -5.56 0.42
CA TYR A 23 -7.31 -6.11 -0.83
C TYR A 23 -6.46 -7.34 -0.59
N ARG A 24 -6.50 -8.28 -1.54
CA ARG A 24 -5.54 -9.39 -1.64
C ARG A 24 -4.78 -9.28 -2.96
N VAL A 25 -3.56 -9.81 -2.99
CA VAL A 25 -2.77 -9.88 -4.21
C VAL A 25 -3.08 -11.19 -4.93
N LEU A 26 -3.43 -11.08 -6.21
CA LEU A 26 -3.57 -12.21 -7.12
C LEU A 26 -2.45 -12.16 -8.17
N VAL A 27 -1.91 -13.32 -8.53
CA VAL A 27 -1.04 -13.51 -9.69
C VAL A 27 -1.72 -14.51 -10.62
N ASP A 28 -1.96 -14.11 -11.87
CA ASP A 28 -2.73 -14.86 -12.88
C ASP A 28 -4.08 -15.36 -12.35
N GLY A 29 -4.73 -14.54 -11.50
CA GLY A 29 -6.01 -14.86 -10.87
C GLY A 29 -5.92 -15.74 -9.61
N VAL A 30 -4.74 -16.22 -9.23
CA VAL A 30 -4.53 -17.06 -8.04
C VAL A 30 -4.05 -16.20 -6.86
N PRO A 31 -4.65 -16.31 -5.66
CA PRO A 31 -4.18 -15.59 -4.49
C PRO A 31 -2.81 -16.08 -4.05
N VAL A 32 -1.90 -15.14 -3.80
CA VAL A 32 -0.55 -15.43 -3.31
C VAL A 32 -0.40 -15.01 -1.85
N PRO A 33 0.27 -15.81 -1.00
CA PRO A 33 0.52 -15.45 0.39
C PRO A 33 1.36 -14.17 0.47
N MET A 34 1.00 -13.29 1.40
CA MET A 34 1.70 -12.03 1.62
C MET A 34 2.41 -12.01 2.96
N GLU A 35 3.57 -11.36 2.99
CA GLU A 35 4.23 -10.95 4.23
C GLU A 35 4.31 -9.43 4.27
N VAL A 36 3.70 -8.82 5.29
CA VAL A 36 3.47 -7.37 5.33
C VAL A 36 4.30 -6.74 6.43
N THR A 37 5.12 -5.76 6.06
CA THR A 37 5.77 -4.82 6.98
C THR A 37 5.06 -3.48 6.87
N ARG A 38 4.55 -2.93 7.98
CA ARG A 38 3.87 -1.63 7.99
C ARG A 38 4.72 -0.59 8.70
N THR A 39 4.97 0.52 8.03
CA THR A 39 5.55 1.73 8.63
C THR A 39 4.47 2.79 8.73
N ARG A 40 4.26 3.35 9.92
CA ARG A 40 3.45 4.56 10.13
C ARG A 40 4.37 5.72 10.45
N THR A 41 4.20 6.82 9.74
CA THR A 41 4.89 8.08 9.99
C THR A 41 3.85 9.15 10.30
N HIS A 42 4.06 9.88 11.39
CA HIS A 42 3.21 10.99 11.78
C HIS A 42 4.08 12.22 12.01
N THR A 43 3.80 13.30 11.28
CA THR A 43 4.45 14.60 11.43
C THR A 43 3.47 15.59 12.02
N GLY A 44 3.75 16.09 13.23
CA GLY A 44 2.90 17.08 13.92
C GLY A 44 3.36 18.53 13.71
N ASN A 45 2.53 19.48 14.16
CA ASN A 45 2.65 20.95 13.97
C ASN A 45 3.97 21.61 14.40
N LEU A 46 4.84 20.90 15.13
CA LEU A 46 6.16 21.41 15.55
C LEU A 46 7.32 20.73 14.81
N GLY A 47 7.04 20.08 13.67
CA GLY A 47 8.02 19.29 12.92
C GLY A 47 8.45 18.00 13.63
N THR A 48 7.76 17.61 14.71
CA THR A 48 8.04 16.36 15.42
C THR A 48 7.55 15.20 14.57
N THR A 49 8.46 14.32 14.18
CA THR A 49 8.17 13.11 13.41
C THR A 49 8.22 11.88 14.31
N THR A 50 7.11 11.16 14.42
CA THR A 50 7.04 9.85 15.06
C THR A 50 6.96 8.78 13.99
N ARG A 51 7.82 7.75 14.07
CA ARG A 51 7.83 6.62 13.15
C ARG A 51 7.67 5.31 13.91
N GLU A 52 6.65 4.55 13.56
CA GLU A 52 6.38 3.21 14.09
C GLU A 52 6.55 2.18 12.99
N ILE A 53 7.31 1.12 13.26
CA ILE A 53 7.50 0.01 12.33
C ILE A 53 6.91 -1.25 12.95
N GLN A 54 5.88 -1.78 12.31
CA GLN A 54 5.33 -3.10 12.60
C GLN A 54 6.13 -4.12 11.80
N ALA A 55 6.76 -5.06 12.52
CA ALA A 55 7.52 -6.14 11.94
C ALA A 55 6.70 -6.95 10.93
N ALA A 56 7.40 -7.59 9.99
CA ALA A 56 6.85 -8.45 8.97
C ALA A 56 5.91 -9.52 9.59
N ARG A 57 4.69 -9.62 9.07
CA ARG A 57 3.70 -10.62 9.49
C ARG A 57 2.97 -11.21 8.28
N PRO A 58 2.66 -12.51 8.30
CA PRO A 58 1.80 -13.12 7.29
C PRO A 58 0.43 -12.43 7.24
N ALA A 59 -0.07 -12.16 6.05
CA ALA A 59 -1.39 -11.60 5.83
C ALA A 59 -2.03 -12.17 4.55
N GLU A 60 -3.33 -12.39 4.60
CA GLU A 60 -4.14 -12.72 3.40
C GLU A 60 -4.81 -11.47 2.81
N TRP A 61 -5.00 -10.44 3.63
CA TRP A 61 -5.63 -9.19 3.24
C TRP A 61 -4.84 -8.00 3.79
N ILE A 62 -4.70 -6.96 2.98
CA ILE A 62 -4.17 -5.66 3.38
C ILE A 62 -5.29 -4.63 3.32
N ARG A 63 -5.39 -3.79 4.35
CA ARG A 63 -6.32 -2.67 4.34
C ARG A 63 -5.64 -1.48 3.66
N ILE A 64 -6.18 -1.00 2.57
CA ILE A 64 -5.71 0.19 1.88
C ILE A 64 -6.90 1.14 1.75
N GLU A 65 -6.71 2.37 2.17
CA GLU A 65 -7.75 3.39 2.14
C GLU A 65 -7.50 4.32 0.94
N GLY A 66 -8.58 4.90 0.40
CA GLY A 66 -8.51 5.80 -0.73
C GLY A 66 -8.48 5.10 -2.09
N GLU A 67 -8.47 5.91 -3.14
CA GLU A 67 -8.43 5.40 -4.50
C GLU A 67 -6.96 5.12 -4.90
N PRO A 68 -6.68 3.95 -5.49
CA PRO A 68 -5.36 3.66 -6.02
C PRO A 68 -5.02 4.59 -7.19
N CYS A 69 -3.83 5.17 -7.14
CA CYS A 69 -3.20 5.72 -8.34
C CYS A 69 -2.64 4.59 -9.21
N GLU A 70 -2.22 4.94 -10.42
CA GLU A 70 -1.59 3.99 -11.33
C GLU A 70 -0.32 3.35 -10.71
N PRO A 71 -0.12 2.04 -10.90
CA PRO A 71 1.07 1.35 -10.41
C PRO A 71 2.32 1.83 -11.16
N SER A 72 3.35 2.21 -10.40
CA SER A 72 4.69 2.53 -10.92
C SER A 72 5.57 1.28 -10.88
N ILE A 73 5.95 0.77 -12.06
CA ILE A 73 6.87 -0.36 -12.22
C ILE A 73 8.24 0.18 -12.61
N ARG A 74 9.26 -0.04 -11.77
CA ARG A 74 10.64 0.43 -12.02
C ARG A 74 11.67 -0.68 -12.05
N ARG A 75 11.31 -1.89 -11.63
CA ARG A 75 12.18 -3.07 -11.58
C ARG A 75 11.37 -4.31 -11.93
N PRO A 76 12.02 -5.36 -12.47
CA PRO A 76 11.41 -6.67 -12.60
C PRO A 76 10.86 -7.09 -11.24
N ARG A 77 9.63 -7.62 -11.22
CA ARG A 77 8.98 -8.18 -10.01
C ARG A 77 8.76 -7.20 -8.85
N THR A 78 8.86 -5.88 -9.08
CA THR A 78 8.54 -4.88 -8.06
C THR A 78 7.60 -3.81 -8.61
N ALA A 79 6.44 -3.66 -7.95
CA ALA A 79 5.50 -2.57 -8.22
C ALA A 79 5.37 -1.67 -7.00
N SER A 80 5.22 -0.37 -7.23
CA SER A 80 4.87 0.60 -6.19
C SER A 80 3.55 1.26 -6.55
N ILE A 81 2.62 1.27 -5.60
CA ILE A 81 1.27 1.80 -5.78
C ILE A 81 1.09 2.88 -4.74
N HIS A 82 0.78 4.08 -5.20
CA HIS A 82 0.45 5.21 -4.34
C HIS A 82 -1.06 5.33 -4.25
N PHE A 83 -1.56 5.73 -3.09
CA PHE A 83 -2.98 5.90 -2.84
C PHE A 83 -3.20 7.33 -2.37
N SER A 84 -4.15 8.00 -3.04
CA SER A 84 -4.56 9.35 -2.68
C SER A 84 -5.73 9.27 -1.72
N LEU A 85 -5.56 9.89 -0.56
CA LEU A 85 -6.57 9.95 0.48
C LEU A 85 -7.15 11.37 0.58
N PRO A 86 -8.46 11.51 0.81
CA PRO A 86 -9.07 12.83 0.95
C PRO A 86 -8.45 13.57 2.14
N THR A 87 -8.13 14.84 1.89
CA THR A 87 -7.56 15.79 2.86
C THR A 87 -8.56 16.02 3.99
N ALA A 88 -8.14 15.91 5.25
CA ALA A 88 -8.96 16.31 6.39
C ALA A 88 -8.61 17.75 6.82
N HIS A 89 -9.55 18.45 7.44
CA HIS A 89 -9.29 19.74 8.08
C HIS A 89 -9.53 19.60 9.58
N VAL A 90 -8.51 19.86 10.39
CA VAL A 90 -8.60 19.86 11.85
C VAL A 90 -8.29 21.28 12.33
N TYR A 91 -9.26 21.96 12.94
CA TYR A 91 -9.09 23.34 13.43
C TYR A 91 -8.44 24.32 12.42
N ASN A 92 -8.84 24.28 11.14
CA ASN A 92 -8.28 25.03 10.00
C ASN A 92 -6.89 24.60 9.47
N THR A 93 -6.31 23.52 9.98
CA THR A 93 -5.08 22.91 9.43
C THR A 93 -5.43 21.81 8.43
N ALA A 94 -4.82 21.85 7.25
CA ALA A 94 -4.95 20.80 6.24
C ALA A 94 -4.08 19.60 6.61
N VAL A 95 -4.70 18.43 6.73
CA VAL A 95 -4.04 17.16 7.04
C VAL A 95 -3.83 16.39 5.75
N TRP A 96 -2.57 16.11 5.43
CA TRP A 96 -2.19 15.33 4.26
C TRP A 96 -1.99 13.88 4.64
N HIS A 97 -2.84 13.00 4.11
CA HIS A 97 -2.70 11.56 4.28
C HIS A 97 -2.19 10.95 2.98
N SER A 98 -1.11 10.18 3.07
CA SER A 98 -0.53 9.47 1.94
C SER A 98 -0.25 8.01 2.31
N GLN A 99 -0.65 7.10 1.41
CA GLN A 99 -0.33 5.68 1.53
C GLN A 99 0.47 5.24 0.31
N SER A 100 1.49 4.43 0.55
CA SER A 100 2.26 3.76 -0.51
C SER A 100 2.45 2.30 -0.17
N VAL A 101 2.20 1.44 -1.14
CA VAL A 101 2.39 0.01 -1.04
C VAL A 101 3.42 -0.41 -2.08
N ARG A 102 4.50 -1.03 -1.63
CA ARG A 102 5.47 -1.67 -2.50
C ARG A 102 5.29 -3.18 -2.43
N LEU A 103 5.08 -3.79 -3.57
CA LEU A 103 4.96 -5.23 -3.75
C LEU A 103 6.25 -5.74 -4.37
N THR A 104 6.90 -6.71 -3.72
CA THR A 104 8.09 -7.39 -4.23
C THR A 104 7.79 -8.88 -4.32
N PHE A 105 7.85 -9.45 -5.51
CA PHE A 105 7.49 -10.85 -5.75
C PHE A 105 8.73 -11.76 -5.70
N ALA A 106 8.53 -12.97 -5.16
CA ALA A 106 9.49 -14.06 -5.29
C ALA A 106 9.75 -14.41 -6.77
N GLU A 107 10.85 -15.10 -7.06
CA GLU A 107 11.23 -15.44 -8.45
C GLU A 107 10.17 -16.27 -9.18
N ASP A 108 9.49 -17.13 -8.46
CA ASP A 108 8.42 -17.99 -8.97
C ASP A 108 7.02 -17.39 -8.80
N PHE A 109 6.92 -16.15 -8.30
CA PHE A 109 5.68 -15.48 -7.93
C PHE A 109 4.82 -16.24 -6.91
N SER A 110 5.39 -17.19 -6.15
CA SER A 110 4.66 -17.95 -5.12
C SER A 110 4.38 -17.15 -3.86
N HIS A 111 5.04 -16.01 -3.68
CA HIS A 111 4.96 -15.17 -2.50
C HIS A 111 5.18 -13.70 -2.87
N VAL A 112 4.59 -12.80 -2.08
CA VAL A 112 4.82 -11.36 -2.19
C VAL A 112 5.15 -10.75 -0.83
N THR A 113 6.28 -10.03 -0.79
CA THR A 113 6.63 -9.17 0.33
C THR A 113 6.03 -7.79 0.09
N VAL A 114 5.29 -7.29 1.08
CA VAL A 114 4.57 -6.02 1.03
C VAL A 114 5.20 -5.06 2.02
N ILE A 115 5.71 -3.93 1.52
CA ILE A 115 6.11 -2.79 2.35
C ILE A 115 5.02 -1.73 2.24
N TRP A 116 4.27 -1.54 3.32
CA TRP A 116 3.21 -0.54 3.40
C TRP A 116 3.67 0.64 4.23
N ASN A 117 3.78 1.81 3.61
CA ASN A 117 4.06 3.06 4.32
C ASN A 117 2.79 3.92 4.34
N ASP A 118 2.46 4.38 5.53
CA ASP A 118 1.30 5.18 5.85
C ASP A 118 1.82 6.45 6.52
N SER A 119 1.59 7.62 5.90
CA SER A 119 2.13 8.88 6.38
C SER A 119 1.04 9.93 6.53
N VAL A 120 0.96 10.51 7.71
CA VAL A 120 0.08 11.62 8.05
C VAL A 120 0.93 12.83 8.36
N ASP A 121 0.64 13.94 7.69
CA ASP A 121 1.29 15.23 7.92
C ASP A 121 0.24 16.28 8.30
N ASP A 122 0.33 16.72 9.56
CA ASP A 122 -0.50 17.77 10.16
C ASP A 122 0.30 19.08 10.30
N ALA A 123 1.53 19.15 9.77
CA ALA A 123 2.37 20.32 9.88
C ALA A 123 1.84 21.48 9.02
N THR A 124 1.18 22.43 9.67
CA THR A 124 1.06 23.84 9.24
C THR A 124 1.91 24.73 10.11
#